data_AF-A0A527X3K7-F1
#
_entry.id   AF-A0A527X3K7-F1
#
_cell.length_a   1.000
_cell.length_b   1.000
_cell.length_c   1.000
_cell.angle_alpha   90.00
_cell.angle_beta   90.00
_cell.angle_gamma   90.00
#
_symmetry.space_group_name_H-M   'P 1'
#
loop_
_entity.id
_entity.type
_entity.pdbx_description
1 polymer ?
#
loop_
_entity_poly.entity_id
_entity_poly.type
_entity_poly.pdbx_seq_one_letter_code
_entity_poly.pdbx_strand_id
1 'polypeptide(L)'
;MATTSEIDVGMDAIAQRIYDQRQVMLKVKQNATGASAALAAIPTDFSAVLAAVNAFGTSDPYEAATKAKLAKLTAEFNALKTVTDAVAGANLG
;
A
#
# COMPACT_ATOMS: atom_id res chain seq x y z
N MET A 1 12.04 16.31 -41.88
CA MET A 1 11.07 15.20 -41.62
C MET A 1 11.89 13.97 -41.31
N ALA A 2 11.48 13.16 -40.34
CA ALA A 2 12.11 11.87 -40.10
C ALA A 2 11.90 10.94 -41.31
N THR A 3 12.91 10.16 -41.66
CA THR A 3 12.84 9.09 -42.65
C THR A 3 12.00 7.93 -42.11
N THR A 4 11.49 7.06 -42.99
CA THR A 4 10.73 5.87 -42.58
C THR A 4 11.50 4.99 -41.60
N SER A 5 12.80 4.78 -41.82
CA SER A 5 13.65 4.01 -40.91
C SER A 5 13.81 4.66 -39.53
N GLU A 6 13.90 5.99 -39.47
CA GLU A 6 13.96 6.71 -38.18
C GLU A 6 12.63 6.62 -37.44
N ILE A 7 11.50 6.59 -38.17
CA ILE A 7 10.17 6.39 -37.60
C ILE A 7 10.06 4.98 -37.02
N ASP A 8 10.46 3.94 -37.76
CA ASP A 8 10.37 2.55 -37.30
C ASP A 8 11.23 2.31 -36.05
N VAL A 9 12.50 2.75 -36.07
CA VAL A 9 13.39 2.66 -34.89
C VAL A 9 12.82 3.44 -33.70
N GLY A 10 12.22 4.61 -33.95
CA GLY A 10 11.55 5.39 -32.91
C GLY A 10 10.35 4.66 -32.30
N MET A 11 9.53 3.99 -33.13
CA MET A 11 8.38 3.21 -32.68
C MET A 11 8.80 2.01 -31.83
N ASP A 12 9.84 1.29 -32.23
CA ASP A 12 10.38 0.16 -31.46
C ASP A 12 10.91 0.62 -30.10
N ALA A 13 11.63 1.75 -30.05
CA ALA A 13 12.12 2.33 -28.80
C ALA A 13 10.96 2.75 -27.87
N ILE A 14 9.88 3.31 -28.43
CA ILE A 14 8.68 3.65 -27.66
C ILE A 14 8.01 2.39 -27.11
N ALA A 15 7.85 1.35 -27.93
CA ALA A 15 7.26 0.08 -27.52
C ALA A 15 8.05 -0.57 -26.38
N GLN A 16 9.38 -0.60 -26.49
CA GLN A 16 10.25 -1.13 -25.44
C GLN A 16 10.08 -0.33 -24.13
N ARG A 17 10.06 1.00 -24.22
CA ARG A 17 9.87 1.84 -23.03
C ARG A 17 8.52 1.57 -22.34
N ILE A 18 7.44 1.39 -23.10
CA ILE A 18 6.12 1.04 -22.56
C ILE A 18 6.19 -0.32 -21.85
N TYR A 19 6.83 -1.31 -22.48
CA TYR A 19 7.00 -2.63 -21.89
C TYR A 19 7.77 -2.58 -20.56
N ASP A 20 8.88 -1.85 -20.51
CA ASP A 20 9.69 -1.72 -19.30
C ASP A 20 8.90 -1.07 -18.16
N GLN A 21 8.13 -0.01 -18.45
CA GLN A 21 7.29 0.62 -17.42
C GLN A 21 6.14 -0.28 -16.96
N ARG A 22 5.57 -1.13 -17.83
CA ARG A 22 4.61 -2.15 -17.38
C ARG A 22 5.23 -3.12 -16.38
N GLN A 23 6.48 -3.55 -16.60
CA GLN A 23 7.18 -4.41 -15.64
C GLN A 23 7.40 -3.72 -14.29
N VAL A 24 7.69 -2.41 -14.28
CA VAL A 24 7.74 -1.62 -13.04
C VAL A 24 6.39 -1.63 -12.32
N MET A 25 5.29 -1.37 -13.04
CA MET A 25 3.96 -1.35 -12.45
C MET A 25 3.52 -2.72 -11.89
N LEU A 26 3.89 -3.81 -12.55
CA LEU A 26 3.65 -5.17 -12.05
C LEU A 26 4.36 -5.41 -10.71
N LYS A 27 5.60 -4.94 -10.56
CA LYS A 27 6.34 -5.00 -9.28
C LYS A 27 5.68 -4.15 -8.21
N VAL A 28 5.23 -2.94 -8.55
CA VAL A 28 4.49 -2.07 -7.61
C VAL A 28 3.23 -2.78 -7.11
N LYS A 29 2.47 -3.42 -8.00
CA LYS A 29 1.28 -4.20 -7.64
C LYS A 29 1.60 -5.37 -6.71
N GLN A 30 2.66 -6.14 -6.99
CA GLN A 30 3.10 -7.23 -6.11
C GLN A 30 3.50 -6.72 -4.73
N ASN A 31 4.27 -5.64 -4.65
CA ASN A 31 4.67 -5.03 -3.38
C ASN A 31 3.46 -4.52 -2.60
N ALA A 32 2.49 -3.89 -3.27
CA ALA A 32 1.26 -3.44 -2.64
C ALA A 32 0.41 -4.61 -2.12
N THR A 33 0.39 -5.73 -2.82
CA THR A 33 -0.27 -6.96 -2.36
C THR A 33 0.36 -7.47 -1.07
N GLY A 34 1.70 -7.55 -1.01
CA GLY A 34 2.41 -7.94 0.21
C GLY A 34 2.17 -6.97 1.37
N ALA A 35 2.20 -5.66 1.10
CA ALA A 35 1.92 -4.64 2.10
C ALA A 35 0.48 -4.73 2.63
N SER A 36 -0.51 -4.92 1.75
CA SER A 36 -1.91 -5.10 2.17
C SER A 36 -2.09 -6.33 3.05
N ALA A 37 -1.47 -7.45 2.69
CA ALA A 37 -1.53 -8.68 3.49
C ALA A 37 -0.92 -8.47 4.89
N ALA A 38 0.24 -7.80 4.97
CA ALA A 38 0.88 -7.49 6.24
C ALA A 38 0.01 -6.58 7.13
N LEU A 39 -0.62 -5.55 6.54
CA LEU A 39 -1.51 -4.65 7.28
C LEU A 39 -2.79 -5.37 7.75
N ALA A 40 -3.32 -6.30 6.95
CA ALA A 40 -4.48 -7.10 7.31
C ALA A 40 -4.21 -8.06 8.49
N ALA A 41 -2.95 -8.42 8.74
CA ALA A 41 -2.57 -9.30 9.84
C ALA A 41 -2.52 -8.59 11.20
N ILE A 42 -2.38 -7.24 11.23
CA ILE A 42 -2.22 -6.46 12.46
C ILE A 42 -3.26 -6.78 13.55
N PRO A 43 -4.58 -6.85 13.26
CA PRO A 43 -5.58 -7.15 14.29
C PRO A 43 -5.39 -8.52 14.95
N THR A 44 -4.90 -9.50 14.19
CA THR A 44 -4.66 -10.86 14.67
C THR A 44 -3.36 -10.93 15.47
N ASP A 45 -2.27 -10.45 14.87
CA ASP A 45 -0.91 -10.55 15.42
C ASP A 45 -0.76 -9.76 16.72
N PHE A 46 -1.49 -8.66 16.87
CA PHE A 46 -1.46 -7.79 18.05
C PHE A 46 -2.74 -7.84 18.89
N SER A 47 -3.58 -8.86 18.70
CA SER A 47 -4.89 -9.00 19.37
C SER A 47 -4.85 -8.80 20.89
N ALA A 48 -3.84 -9.35 21.59
CA ALA A 48 -3.67 -9.18 23.03
C ALA A 48 -3.39 -7.73 23.45
N VAL A 49 -2.55 -7.03 22.69
CA VAL A 49 -2.23 -5.60 22.94
C VAL A 49 -3.47 -4.74 22.68
N LEU A 50 -4.17 -5.01 21.58
CA LEU A 50 -5.41 -4.31 21.23
C LEU A 50 -6.47 -4.49 22.31
N ALA A 51 -6.64 -5.72 22.81
CA ALA A 51 -7.58 -6.01 23.90
C ALA A 51 -7.21 -5.27 25.19
N ALA A 52 -5.94 -5.31 25.60
CA ALA A 52 -5.46 -4.62 26.79
C ALA A 52 -5.69 -3.11 26.73
N VAL A 53 -5.32 -2.47 25.61
CA VAL A 53 -5.49 -1.01 25.45
C VAL A 53 -6.97 -0.63 25.33
N ASN A 54 -7.81 -1.45 24.69
CA ASN A 54 -9.25 -1.18 24.62
C ASN A 54 -9.94 -1.25 25.99
N ALA A 55 -9.42 -2.08 26.90
CA ALA A 55 -9.91 -2.21 28.27
C ALA A 55 -9.50 -1.03 29.18
N PHE A 56 -8.51 -0.22 28.80
CA PHE A 56 -8.11 0.95 29.56
C PHE A 56 -9.26 1.95 29.74
N GLY A 57 -9.28 2.61 30.91
CA GLY A 57 -10.16 3.72 31.20
C GLY A 57 -9.66 5.02 30.59
N THR A 58 -10.22 6.13 31.05
CA THR A 58 -9.81 7.49 30.66
C THR A 58 -9.43 8.38 31.83
N SER A 59 -9.48 7.84 33.05
CA SER A 59 -9.20 8.57 34.29
C SER A 59 -7.70 8.69 34.56
N ASP A 60 -6.94 7.65 34.19
CA ASP A 60 -5.48 7.69 34.24
C ASP A 60 -4.93 8.36 32.96
N PRO A 61 -4.01 9.34 33.08
CA PRO A 61 -3.46 10.05 31.92
C PRO A 61 -2.70 9.15 30.94
N TYR A 62 -2.01 8.11 31.41
CA TYR A 62 -1.28 7.19 30.55
C TYR A 62 -2.25 6.30 29.77
N GLU A 63 -3.27 5.75 30.44
CA GLU A 63 -4.34 4.98 29.82
C GLU A 63 -5.04 5.77 28.71
N ALA A 64 -5.46 7.01 29.01
CA ALA A 64 -6.11 7.90 28.06
C ALA A 64 -5.20 8.20 26.85
N ALA A 65 -3.94 8.55 27.08
CA ALA A 65 -2.96 8.82 26.03
C ALA A 65 -2.70 7.58 25.15
N THR A 66 -2.70 6.39 25.74
CA THR A 66 -2.43 5.14 25.04
C THR A 66 -3.62 4.74 24.16
N LYS A 67 -4.86 4.93 24.63
CA LYS A 67 -6.06 4.78 23.80
C LYS A 67 -6.07 5.77 22.63
N ALA A 68 -5.72 7.03 22.88
CA ALA A 68 -5.62 8.03 21.82
C ALA A 68 -4.56 7.65 20.78
N LYS A 69 -3.42 7.09 21.21
CA LYS A 69 -2.39 6.57 20.32
C LYS A 69 -2.89 5.38 19.50
N LEU A 70 -3.58 4.43 20.12
CA LEU A 70 -4.15 3.29 19.39
C LEU A 70 -5.17 3.75 18.35
N ALA A 71 -6.04 4.71 18.67
CA ALA A 71 -7.00 5.27 17.72
C ALA A 71 -6.31 5.91 16.50
N LYS A 72 -5.22 6.66 16.72
CA LYS A 72 -4.42 7.25 15.63
C LYS A 72 -3.78 6.18 14.74
N LEU A 73 -3.10 5.20 15.34
CA LEU A 73 -2.49 4.10 14.59
C LEU A 73 -3.55 3.29 13.81
N THR A 74 -4.73 3.12 14.39
CA THR A 74 -5.87 2.45 13.72
C THR A 74 -6.30 3.22 12.48
N ALA A 75 -6.42 4.54 12.58
CA ALA A 75 -6.75 5.38 11.43
C ALA A 75 -5.64 5.34 10.35
N GLU A 76 -4.37 5.41 10.77
CA GLU A 76 -3.22 5.37 9.85
C GLU A 76 -3.14 4.04 9.10
N PHE A 77 -3.24 2.90 9.79
CA PHE A 77 -3.13 1.61 9.10
C PHE A 77 -4.34 1.36 8.18
N ASN A 78 -5.55 1.77 8.55
CA ASN A 78 -6.73 1.66 7.70
C ASN A 78 -6.60 2.53 6.43
N ALA A 79 -6.10 3.75 6.57
CA ALA A 79 -5.84 4.64 5.44
C ALA A 79 -4.78 4.05 4.51
N LEU A 80 -3.67 3.56 5.06
CA LEU A 80 -2.62 2.92 4.26
C LEU A 80 -3.12 1.64 3.59
N LYS A 81 -3.91 0.82 4.29
CA LYS A 81 -4.49 -0.40 3.73
C LYS A 81 -5.41 -0.11 2.55
N THR A 82 -6.21 0.96 2.62
CA THR A 82 -7.06 1.38 1.50
C THR A 82 -6.23 1.69 0.25
N VAL A 83 -5.09 2.36 0.41
CA VAL A 83 -4.19 2.68 -0.71
C VAL A 83 -3.54 1.42 -1.27
N THR A 84 -3.01 0.54 -0.40
CA THR A 84 -2.35 -0.69 -0.87
C THR A 84 -3.33 -1.66 -1.53
N ASP A 85 -4.57 -1.74 -1.05
CA ASP A 85 -5.64 -2.51 -1.68
C ASP A 85 -5.99 -1.97 -3.07
N ALA A 86 -6.11 -0.65 -3.22
CA ALA A 86 -6.39 -0.03 -4.51
C ALA A 86 -5.28 -0.33 -5.54
N VAL A 87 -4.01 -0.25 -5.12
CA VAL A 87 -2.86 -0.55 -5.99
C VAL A 87 -2.76 -2.05 -6.30
N ALA A 88 -3.00 -2.91 -5.31
CA ALA A 88 -3.02 -4.37 -5.51
C ALA A 88 -4.17 -4.80 -6.45
N GLY A 89 -5.32 -4.15 -6.34
CA GLY A 89 -6.49 -4.38 -7.18
C GLY A 89 -6.41 -3.79 -8.59
N ALA A 90 -5.42 -2.94 -8.86
CA ALA A 90 -5.29 -2.28 -10.17
C ALA A 90 -5.17 -3.31 -11.31
N ASN A 91 -5.98 -3.14 -12.35
CA ASN A 91 -5.86 -3.94 -13.57
C ASN A 91 -4.78 -3.30 -14.45
N LEU A 92 -3.68 -4.02 -14.68
CA LEU A 92 -2.51 -3.50 -15.38
C LEU A 92 -2.43 -3.90 -16.86
N GLY A 93 -3.46 -4.59 -17.39
CA GLY A 93 -3.57 -4.94 -18.82
C GLY A 93 -2.67 -6.08 -19.21
#